data_AF-A0A842T7M5-F1
#
_entry.id   AF-A0A842T7M5-F1
#
_cell.length_a   1.000
_cell.length_b   1.000
_cell.length_c   1.000
_cell.angle_alpha   90.00
_cell.angle_beta   90.00
_cell.angle_gamma   90.00
#
_symmetry.space_group_name_H-M   'P 1'
#
loop_
_entity.id
_entity.type
_entity.pdbx_description
1 polymer ?
#
loop_
_entity_poly.entity_id
_entity_poly.type
_entity_poly.pdbx_seq_one_letter_code
_entity_poly.pdbx_strand_id
1 'polypeptide(L)'
;MIYQGVFNILDYIFKESDLFYIEVDNYFKTKLSDSIEIDQVKRENINEDLMSLIEYLIPLLLEIGFEESELTNTFFDPSLKIKEKEKQTINSTLDLFDKRIAPLIHELIFEKICHYLVNLDGSEVILTLRKEGAFPLELLVEIRQLKDSFNQNEKKIEVFKDYIQLKSQIIDKYCQNKAQIENLEDLRETRNKIQLLYLIYRIIHFFHLERIFDFEHIEIYLQDHIDEWLRTIPLVSLRNPDLYFCGIYLAYNLGIKINKEKVKGFISELYLEYTDEYEAPIMEGTSSLYYFGKSHEYLNIELKEEQIKKLVQADSKFFESHRLKDFETARLVVILKIYKMLGLYNQIDRDKIQSIEGEIEKRIKENSIQQHRDGLFSSEATYYVLFYHYMVDKLDELRDIVLLDNIISRIYRNIELMVFSEDTSYDLVSEIFYSCESLKLLNCIEKKFVIIHLARYLFPEKVFQKIQNEEKFEFDTGNFRHLGVDPTTGETIY
;
A
#
# COMPACT_ATOMS: atom_id res chain seq x y z
N MET A 1 -0.68 -5.46 4.88
CA MET A 1 0.19 -5.12 3.71
C MET A 1 1.68 -5.43 3.94
N ILE A 2 2.43 -4.71 4.78
CA ILE A 2 3.90 -4.84 4.88
C ILE A 2 4.39 -6.24 5.30
N TYR A 3 3.55 -7.02 5.99
CA TYR A 3 3.89 -8.37 6.44
C TYR A 3 3.51 -9.50 5.47
N GLN A 4 2.68 -9.26 4.46
CA GLN A 4 2.08 -10.34 3.66
C GLN A 4 3.13 -11.23 3.00
N GLY A 5 4.18 -10.65 2.41
CA GLY A 5 5.27 -11.41 1.82
C GLY A 5 6.09 -12.19 2.87
N VAL A 6 6.23 -11.65 4.08
CA VAL A 6 6.89 -12.33 5.22
C VAL A 6 6.05 -13.52 5.68
N PHE A 7 4.73 -13.35 5.81
CA PHE A 7 3.82 -14.42 6.18
C PHE A 7 3.83 -15.55 5.16
N ASN A 8 3.77 -15.22 3.87
CA ASN A 8 3.90 -16.22 2.79
C ASN A 8 5.22 -17.01 2.88
N ILE A 9 6.33 -16.34 3.23
CA ILE A 9 7.61 -17.04 3.44
C ILE A 9 7.54 -17.97 4.65
N LEU A 10 7.01 -17.49 5.78
CA LEU A 10 6.92 -18.25 7.02
C LEU A 10 6.01 -19.47 6.87
N ASP A 11 4.84 -19.28 6.28
CA ASP A 11 3.87 -20.33 6.01
C ASP A 11 4.46 -21.42 5.11
N TYR A 12 5.21 -21.02 4.07
CA TYR A 12 5.91 -21.96 3.20
C TYR A 12 7.03 -22.76 3.89
N ILE A 13 7.70 -22.18 4.90
CA ILE A 13 8.81 -22.88 5.57
C ILE A 13 8.36 -23.77 6.73
N PHE A 14 7.27 -23.42 7.39
CA PHE A 14 6.68 -24.20 8.47
C PHE A 14 5.82 -25.31 7.88
N LYS A 15 6.09 -26.56 8.26
CA LYS A 15 5.36 -27.72 7.73
C LYS A 15 4.06 -27.95 8.48
N GLU A 16 3.97 -27.43 9.69
CA GLU A 16 2.87 -27.66 10.63
C GLU A 16 1.96 -26.42 10.75
N SER A 17 2.01 -25.50 9.77
CA SER A 17 1.12 -24.34 9.71
C SER A 17 -0.34 -24.76 9.66
N ASP A 18 -0.68 -25.78 8.87
CA ASP A 18 -2.05 -26.34 8.78
C ASP A 18 -2.60 -26.77 10.13
N LEU A 19 -1.79 -27.50 10.91
CA LEU A 19 -2.16 -27.92 12.26
C LEU A 19 -2.37 -26.72 13.18
N PHE A 20 -1.53 -25.70 13.04
CA PHE A 20 -1.66 -24.46 13.80
C PHE A 20 -2.97 -23.73 13.49
N TYR A 21 -3.34 -23.57 12.22
CA TYR A 21 -4.60 -22.92 11.84
C TYR A 21 -5.80 -23.66 12.42
N ILE A 22 -5.79 -25.00 12.36
CA ILE A 22 -6.86 -25.83 12.93
C ILE A 22 -6.99 -25.63 14.45
N GLU A 23 -5.87 -25.67 15.19
CA GLU A 23 -5.88 -25.55 16.65
C GLU A 23 -6.30 -24.15 17.11
N VAL A 24 -5.82 -23.10 16.43
CA VAL A 24 -6.22 -21.71 16.70
C VAL A 24 -7.70 -21.51 16.42
N ASP A 25 -8.18 -21.94 15.25
CA ASP A 25 -9.59 -21.83 14.89
C ASP A 25 -10.49 -22.55 15.90
N ASN A 26 -10.13 -23.79 16.27
CA ASN A 26 -10.89 -24.57 17.25
C ASN A 26 -10.96 -23.87 18.61
N TYR A 27 -9.86 -23.25 19.05
CA TYR A 27 -9.84 -22.48 20.29
C TYR A 27 -10.84 -21.32 20.25
N PHE A 28 -10.78 -20.46 19.22
CA PHE A 28 -11.68 -19.31 19.11
C PHE A 28 -13.13 -19.73 18.87
N LYS A 29 -13.39 -20.74 18.03
CA LYS A 29 -14.72 -21.29 17.80
C LYS A 29 -15.35 -21.85 19.07
N THR A 30 -14.56 -22.52 19.92
CA THR A 30 -15.04 -23.04 21.21
C THR A 30 -15.46 -21.89 22.13
N LYS A 31 -14.61 -20.86 22.27
CA LYS A 31 -14.94 -19.66 23.09
C LYS A 31 -16.20 -18.95 22.59
N LEU A 32 -16.33 -18.78 21.27
CA LEU A 32 -17.51 -18.20 20.64
C LEU A 32 -18.77 -19.04 20.91
N SER A 33 -18.69 -20.36 20.74
CA SER A 33 -19.82 -21.28 20.96
C SER A 33 -20.34 -21.26 22.40
N ASP A 34 -19.45 -21.05 23.36
CA ASP A 34 -19.80 -20.96 24.78
C ASP A 34 -20.48 -19.62 25.15
N SER A 35 -20.39 -18.60 24.28
CA SER A 35 -20.71 -17.21 24.61
C SER A 35 -21.74 -16.53 23.68
N ILE A 36 -21.86 -16.98 22.43
CA ILE A 36 -22.72 -16.40 21.39
C ILE A 36 -23.57 -17.52 20.79
N GLU A 37 -24.89 -17.30 20.65
CA GLU A 37 -25.75 -18.23 19.92
C GLU A 37 -25.29 -18.31 18.46
N ILE A 38 -24.90 -19.51 18.02
CA ILE A 38 -24.47 -19.75 16.65
C ILE A 38 -25.73 -19.81 15.78
N ASP A 39 -26.14 -18.63 15.33
CA ASP A 39 -27.37 -18.46 14.56
C ASP A 39 -27.12 -18.36 13.04
N GLN A 40 -28.22 -18.51 12.30
CA GLN A 40 -28.24 -18.13 10.89
C GLN A 40 -28.10 -16.61 10.79
N VAL A 41 -27.01 -16.18 10.15
CA VAL A 41 -26.77 -14.77 9.87
C VAL A 41 -27.75 -14.30 8.78
N LYS A 42 -28.60 -13.33 9.11
CA LYS A 42 -29.48 -12.71 8.12
C LYS A 42 -28.68 -11.72 7.29
N ARG A 43 -28.87 -11.73 5.97
CA ARG A 43 -28.12 -10.88 5.02
C ARG A 43 -28.14 -9.38 5.34
N GLU A 44 -29.21 -8.91 5.96
CA GLU A 44 -29.41 -7.51 6.34
C GLU A 44 -28.56 -7.12 7.57
N ASN A 45 -28.21 -8.10 8.43
CA ASN A 45 -27.52 -7.87 9.71
C ASN A 45 -26.04 -8.29 9.69
N ILE A 46 -25.54 -8.87 8.59
CA ILE A 46 -24.15 -9.37 8.45
C ILE A 46 -23.07 -8.44 9.03
N ASN A 47 -23.18 -7.12 8.79
CA ASN A 47 -22.20 -6.16 9.29
C ASN A 47 -22.34 -5.90 10.80
N GLU A 48 -23.57 -5.93 11.33
CA GLU A 48 -23.81 -5.82 12.78
C GLU A 48 -23.29 -7.08 13.48
N ASP A 49 -23.56 -8.26 12.92
CA ASP A 49 -23.06 -9.54 13.43
C ASP A 49 -21.52 -9.58 13.44
N LEU A 50 -20.88 -9.04 12.39
CA LEU A 50 -19.41 -8.91 12.33
C LEU A 50 -18.87 -8.00 13.44
N MET A 51 -19.52 -6.86 13.68
CA MET A 51 -19.12 -5.94 14.75
C MET A 51 -19.27 -6.58 16.13
N SER A 52 -20.38 -7.26 16.41
CA SER A 52 -20.57 -7.98 17.68
C SER A 52 -19.52 -9.07 17.90
N LEU A 53 -19.13 -9.77 16.83
CA LEU A 53 -18.08 -10.78 16.88
C LEU A 53 -16.71 -10.14 17.20
N ILE A 54 -16.37 -9.02 16.55
CA ILE A 54 -15.15 -8.25 16.85
C ILE A 54 -15.15 -7.74 18.30
N GLU A 55 -16.26 -7.16 18.76
CA GLU A 55 -16.40 -6.66 20.14
C GLU A 55 -16.20 -7.75 21.19
N TYR A 56 -16.64 -8.99 20.91
CA TYR A 56 -16.38 -10.13 21.76
C TYR A 56 -14.92 -10.58 21.74
N LEU A 57 -14.27 -10.59 20.57
CA LEU A 57 -12.91 -11.08 20.41
C LEU A 57 -11.83 -10.15 20.95
N ILE A 58 -12.06 -8.83 20.94
CA ILE A 58 -11.08 -7.85 21.44
C ILE A 58 -10.66 -8.18 22.89
N PRO A 59 -11.57 -8.30 23.87
CA PRO A 59 -11.20 -8.70 25.23
C PRO A 59 -10.42 -10.01 25.31
N LEU A 60 -10.82 -11.02 24.52
CA LEU A 60 -10.14 -12.32 24.50
C LEU A 60 -8.70 -12.19 23.98
N LEU A 61 -8.48 -11.40 22.93
CA LEU A 61 -7.15 -11.14 22.39
C LEU A 61 -6.28 -10.33 23.36
N LEU A 62 -6.86 -9.36 24.07
CA LEU A 62 -6.16 -8.63 25.14
C LEU A 62 -5.72 -9.59 26.27
N GLU A 63 -6.59 -10.53 26.68
CA GLU A 63 -6.25 -11.55 27.69
C GLU A 63 -5.12 -12.50 27.23
N ILE A 64 -5.02 -12.76 25.93
CA ILE A 64 -3.94 -13.55 25.33
C ILE A 64 -2.60 -12.80 25.38
N GLY A 65 -2.64 -11.46 25.44
CA GLY A 65 -1.46 -10.59 25.52
C GLY A 65 -1.23 -9.70 24.30
N PHE A 66 -2.24 -9.49 23.44
CA PHE A 66 -2.16 -8.49 22.36
C PHE A 66 -2.33 -7.08 22.91
N GLU A 67 -1.76 -6.09 22.22
CA GLU A 67 -1.92 -4.67 22.60
C GLU A 67 -3.19 -4.08 21.98
N GLU A 68 -3.86 -3.19 22.72
CA GLU A 68 -5.09 -2.53 22.24
C GLU A 68 -4.89 -1.74 20.94
N SER A 69 -3.74 -1.07 20.81
CA SER A 69 -3.33 -0.34 19.61
C SER A 69 -3.20 -1.24 18.38
N GLU A 70 -2.71 -2.46 18.54
CA GLU A 70 -2.57 -3.45 17.46
C GLU A 70 -3.93 -3.95 16.98
N LEU A 71 -4.84 -4.24 17.92
CA LEU A 71 -6.18 -4.75 17.63
C LEU A 71 -7.05 -3.68 16.95
N THR A 72 -6.99 -2.45 17.46
CA THR A 72 -7.75 -1.30 16.94
C THR A 72 -7.48 -1.12 15.45
N ASN A 73 -6.21 -1.03 15.03
CA ASN A 73 -5.87 -0.84 13.62
C ASN A 73 -6.27 -2.04 12.73
N THR A 74 -6.13 -3.25 13.26
CA THR A 74 -6.40 -4.48 12.50
C THR A 74 -7.89 -4.69 12.23
N PHE A 75 -8.75 -4.43 13.21
CA PHE A 75 -10.20 -4.61 13.09
C PHE A 75 -10.92 -3.43 12.40
N PHE A 76 -10.20 -2.38 12.01
CA PHE A 76 -10.73 -1.29 11.20
C PHE A 76 -10.26 -1.29 9.75
N ASP A 77 -9.58 -2.36 9.33
CA ASP A 77 -9.11 -2.52 7.97
C ASP A 77 -10.29 -2.62 6.96
N PRO A 78 -10.25 -1.88 5.82
CA PRO A 78 -11.29 -1.92 4.80
C PRO A 78 -11.60 -3.32 4.23
N SER A 79 -10.64 -4.26 4.27
CA SER A 79 -10.83 -5.66 3.86
C SER A 79 -11.91 -6.39 4.65
N LEU A 80 -12.23 -5.94 5.86
CA LEU A 80 -13.30 -6.52 6.66
C LEU A 80 -14.70 -6.22 6.11
N LYS A 81 -14.84 -5.18 5.29
CA LYS A 81 -16.14 -4.78 4.75
C LYS A 81 -16.65 -5.82 3.75
N ILE A 82 -17.80 -6.42 4.05
CA ILE A 82 -18.37 -7.49 3.26
C ILE A 82 -19.04 -6.93 2.00
N LYS A 83 -18.55 -7.33 0.83
CA LYS A 83 -19.10 -6.91 -0.47
C LYS A 83 -20.42 -7.65 -0.73
N GLU A 84 -21.33 -7.02 -1.47
CA GLU A 84 -22.65 -7.59 -1.80
C GLU A 84 -22.59 -8.98 -2.43
N LYS A 85 -21.55 -9.25 -3.24
CA LYS A 85 -21.34 -10.56 -3.87
C LYS A 85 -21.01 -11.66 -2.86
N GLU A 86 -20.36 -11.32 -1.75
CA GLU A 86 -19.87 -12.27 -0.74
C GLU A 86 -20.93 -12.62 0.29
N LYS A 87 -21.90 -11.71 0.52
CA LYS A 87 -23.08 -11.91 1.36
C LYS A 87 -23.90 -13.15 0.99
N GLN A 88 -23.78 -13.61 -0.26
CA GLN A 88 -24.48 -14.81 -0.72
C GLN A 88 -23.86 -16.11 -0.20
N THR A 89 -22.62 -16.06 0.31
CA THR A 89 -21.86 -17.23 0.73
C THR A 89 -21.72 -17.35 2.25
N ILE A 90 -22.15 -16.35 3.02
CA ILE A 90 -22.09 -16.31 4.49
C ILE A 90 -23.50 -16.62 5.00
N ASN A 91 -23.68 -17.78 5.63
CA ASN A 91 -24.99 -18.26 6.09
C ASN A 91 -25.08 -18.39 7.62
N SER A 92 -23.95 -18.28 8.32
CA SER A 92 -23.85 -18.45 9.77
C SER A 92 -22.76 -17.57 10.37
N THR A 93 -22.79 -17.39 11.69
CA THR A 93 -21.76 -16.68 12.44
C THR A 93 -20.39 -17.37 12.33
N LEU A 94 -20.38 -18.70 12.18
CA LEU A 94 -19.16 -19.46 11.94
C LEU A 94 -18.60 -19.21 10.54
N ASP A 95 -19.44 -19.15 9.50
CA ASP A 95 -18.97 -18.78 8.15
C ASP A 95 -18.36 -17.38 8.14
N LEU A 96 -18.94 -16.47 8.94
CA LEU A 96 -18.44 -15.11 9.10
C LEU A 96 -17.08 -15.11 9.80
N PHE A 97 -16.93 -15.88 10.88
CA PHE A 97 -15.65 -16.08 11.55
C PHE A 97 -14.60 -16.64 10.58
N ASP A 98 -14.88 -17.76 9.93
CA ASP A 98 -13.95 -18.47 9.05
C ASP A 98 -13.46 -17.59 7.90
N LYS A 99 -14.36 -16.83 7.28
CA LYS A 99 -14.04 -16.05 6.06
C LYS A 99 -13.45 -14.66 6.33
N ARG A 100 -13.67 -14.10 7.51
CA ARG A 100 -13.29 -12.69 7.79
C ARG A 100 -12.39 -12.51 9.00
N ILE A 101 -12.51 -13.37 10.00
CA ILE A 101 -11.87 -13.17 11.29
C ILE A 101 -10.70 -14.12 11.50
N ALA A 102 -10.85 -15.41 11.18
CA ALA A 102 -9.76 -16.38 11.31
C ALA A 102 -8.47 -15.91 10.61
N PRO A 103 -8.52 -15.43 9.34
CA PRO A 103 -7.31 -14.93 8.68
C PRO A 103 -6.63 -13.76 9.40
N LEU A 104 -7.41 -12.87 10.05
CA LEU A 104 -6.86 -11.76 10.84
C LEU A 104 -6.14 -12.24 12.08
N ILE A 105 -6.74 -13.20 12.78
CA ILE A 105 -6.15 -13.80 13.98
C ILE A 105 -4.84 -14.49 13.61
N HIS A 106 -4.80 -15.23 12.49
CA HIS A 106 -3.58 -15.86 11.99
C HIS A 106 -2.48 -14.83 11.71
N GLU A 107 -2.81 -13.74 11.02
CA GLU A 107 -1.86 -12.63 10.77
C GLU A 107 -1.32 -12.03 12.06
N LEU A 108 -2.19 -11.74 13.05
CA LEU A 108 -1.79 -11.20 14.35
C LEU A 108 -0.81 -12.14 15.07
N ILE A 109 -1.08 -13.45 15.06
CA ILE A 109 -0.19 -14.43 15.69
C ILE A 109 1.13 -14.55 14.91
N PHE A 110 1.10 -14.55 13.58
CA PHE A 110 2.30 -14.55 12.75
C PHE A 110 3.16 -13.29 12.93
N GLU A 111 2.55 -12.11 13.17
CA GLU A 111 3.26 -10.89 13.56
C GLU A 111 4.04 -11.11 14.88
N LYS A 112 3.43 -11.76 15.88
CA LYS A 112 4.12 -12.13 17.14
C LYS A 112 5.20 -13.19 16.96
N ILE A 113 5.05 -14.12 16.01
CA ILE A 113 6.13 -15.05 15.63
C ILE A 113 7.30 -14.26 15.06
N CYS A 114 7.06 -13.29 14.18
CA CYS A 114 8.11 -12.41 13.65
C CYS A 114 8.85 -11.67 14.77
N HIS A 115 8.12 -11.07 15.71
CA HIS A 115 8.70 -10.41 16.88
C HIS A 115 9.58 -11.37 17.69
N TYR A 116 9.09 -12.58 17.96
CA TYR A 116 9.85 -13.59 18.69
C TYR A 116 11.16 -13.97 17.99
N LEU A 117 11.17 -14.09 16.65
CA LEU A 117 12.37 -14.45 15.88
C LEU A 117 13.52 -13.45 16.07
N VAL A 118 13.21 -12.17 16.31
CA VAL A 118 14.20 -11.09 16.46
C VAL A 118 14.32 -10.53 17.89
N ASN A 119 13.85 -11.29 18.89
CA ASN A 119 13.94 -10.93 20.30
C ASN A 119 13.17 -9.65 20.68
N LEU A 120 12.05 -9.39 20.01
CA LEU A 120 11.04 -8.42 20.44
C LEU A 120 9.91 -9.11 21.21
N ASP A 121 9.01 -8.30 21.77
CA ASP A 121 7.85 -8.77 22.53
C ASP A 121 6.86 -9.51 21.63
N GLY A 122 6.89 -10.84 21.76
CA GLY A 122 5.94 -11.77 21.12
C GLY A 122 5.84 -13.13 21.82
N SER A 123 6.72 -13.40 22.80
CA SER A 123 6.76 -14.69 23.48
C SER A 123 5.57 -14.93 24.40
N GLU A 124 4.98 -13.89 24.99
CA GLU A 124 3.85 -14.01 25.90
C GLU A 124 2.63 -14.59 25.19
N VAL A 125 2.22 -14.01 24.07
CA VAL A 125 1.11 -14.50 23.23
C VAL A 125 1.30 -15.97 22.84
N ILE A 126 2.49 -16.33 22.35
CA ILE A 126 2.82 -17.71 21.96
C ILE A 126 2.70 -18.67 23.15
N LEU A 127 3.20 -18.27 24.33
CA LEU A 127 3.14 -19.09 25.55
C LEU A 127 1.72 -19.23 26.08
N THR A 128 0.91 -18.17 26.02
CA THR A 128 -0.49 -18.18 26.44
C THR A 128 -1.31 -19.09 25.54
N LEU A 129 -1.22 -18.94 24.22
CA LEU A 129 -1.88 -19.84 23.27
C LEU A 129 -1.44 -21.30 23.45
N ARG A 130 -0.15 -21.54 23.76
CA ARG A 130 0.33 -22.89 24.05
C ARG A 130 -0.30 -23.49 25.31
N LYS A 131 -0.47 -22.71 26.38
CA LYS A 131 -1.13 -23.17 27.62
C LYS A 131 -2.59 -23.53 27.39
N GLU A 132 -3.27 -22.78 26.52
CA GLU A 132 -4.65 -23.00 26.13
C GLU A 132 -4.84 -24.14 25.11
N GLY A 133 -3.74 -24.78 24.66
CA GLY A 133 -3.78 -25.86 23.67
C GLY A 133 -3.86 -25.38 22.22
N ALA A 134 -4.05 -24.08 21.97
CA ALA A 134 -4.23 -23.48 20.65
C ALA A 134 -2.93 -23.33 19.82
N PHE A 135 -1.78 -23.75 20.36
CA PHE A 135 -0.49 -23.66 19.67
C PHE A 135 0.22 -25.03 19.66
N PRO A 136 0.43 -25.66 18.49
CA PRO A 136 1.07 -26.97 18.38
C PRO A 136 2.53 -26.97 18.86
N LEU A 137 2.98 -28.07 19.46
CA LEU A 137 4.37 -28.19 19.92
C LEU A 137 5.33 -28.31 18.73
N GLU A 138 4.88 -28.98 17.67
CA GLU A 138 5.61 -29.24 16.45
C GLU A 138 5.99 -27.92 15.77
N LEU A 139 5.04 -26.99 15.63
CA LEU A 139 5.30 -25.65 15.10
C LEU A 139 6.28 -24.87 15.99
N LEU A 140 6.17 -24.95 17.33
CA LEU A 140 7.14 -24.30 18.24
C LEU A 140 8.57 -24.78 18.01
N VAL A 141 8.75 -26.07 17.71
CA VAL A 141 10.06 -26.64 17.38
C VAL A 141 10.59 -26.04 16.08
N GLU A 142 9.76 -25.88 15.05
CA GLU A 142 10.15 -25.26 13.77
C GLU A 142 10.50 -23.78 13.94
N ILE A 143 9.69 -23.02 14.67
CA ILE A 143 9.96 -21.60 14.98
C ILE A 143 11.29 -21.48 15.74
N ARG A 144 11.56 -22.36 16.71
CA ARG A 144 12.83 -22.35 17.45
C ARG A 144 14.02 -22.66 16.55
N GLN A 145 13.92 -23.62 15.64
CA GLN A 145 14.99 -23.91 14.67
C GLN A 145 15.26 -22.72 13.74
N LEU A 146 14.21 -22.01 13.33
CA LEU A 146 14.34 -20.79 12.54
C LEU A 146 15.02 -19.69 13.37
N LYS A 147 14.61 -19.49 14.62
CA LYS A 147 15.24 -18.55 15.55
C LYS A 147 16.73 -18.86 15.75
N ASP A 148 17.09 -20.12 15.93
CA ASP A 148 18.49 -20.54 16.04
C ASP A 148 19.29 -20.21 14.77
N SER A 149 18.66 -20.30 13.59
CA SER A 149 19.26 -19.90 12.31
C SER A 149 19.44 -18.38 12.20
N PHE A 150 18.51 -17.58 12.73
CA PHE A 150 18.67 -16.14 12.86
C PHE A 150 19.78 -15.77 13.84
N ASN A 151 19.86 -16.43 15.00
CA ASN A 151 20.89 -16.20 16.02
C ASN A 151 22.32 -16.47 15.53
N GLN A 152 22.49 -17.22 14.43
CA GLN A 152 23.79 -17.42 13.77
C GLN A 152 24.19 -16.24 12.87
N ASN A 153 23.32 -15.25 12.66
CA ASN A 153 23.55 -14.10 11.78
C ASN A 153 22.93 -12.82 12.36
N GLU A 154 23.71 -12.10 13.18
CA GLU A 154 23.29 -10.83 13.80
C GLU A 154 22.80 -9.80 12.79
N LYS A 155 23.44 -9.69 11.62
CA LYS A 155 23.01 -8.75 10.58
C LYS A 155 21.58 -9.03 10.11
N LYS A 156 21.21 -10.32 9.98
CA LYS A 156 19.85 -10.70 9.57
C LYS A 156 18.82 -10.43 10.65
N ILE A 157 19.19 -10.58 11.92
CA ILE A 157 18.32 -10.17 13.03
C ILE A 157 18.03 -8.68 12.96
N GLU A 158 19.06 -7.83 12.88
CA GLU A 158 18.85 -6.37 12.84
C GLU A 158 18.05 -5.95 11.61
N VAL A 159 18.38 -6.48 10.42
CA VAL A 159 17.63 -6.18 9.19
C VAL A 159 16.16 -6.59 9.28
N PHE A 160 15.88 -7.78 9.82
CA PHE A 160 14.50 -8.24 9.96
C PHE A 160 13.75 -7.47 11.05
N LYS A 161 14.44 -7.11 12.14
CA LYS A 161 13.93 -6.25 13.20
C LYS A 161 13.55 -4.87 12.69
N ASP A 162 14.44 -4.21 11.95
CA ASP A 162 14.16 -2.91 11.33
C ASP A 162 12.96 -3.01 10.39
N TYR A 163 12.88 -4.09 9.60
CA TYR A 163 11.77 -4.29 8.69
C TYR A 163 10.41 -4.39 9.39
N ILE A 164 10.29 -5.22 10.43
CA ILE A 164 9.01 -5.45 11.12
C ILE A 164 8.60 -4.26 11.99
N GLN A 165 9.56 -3.46 12.47
CA GLN A 165 9.30 -2.23 13.23
C GLN A 165 8.88 -1.03 12.35
N LEU A 166 9.00 -1.09 11.02
CA LEU A 166 8.60 0.01 10.13
C LEU A 166 7.16 0.48 10.37
N LYS A 167 6.22 -0.48 10.49
CA LYS A 167 4.80 -0.20 10.68
C LYS A 167 4.57 0.61 11.95
N SER A 168 5.08 0.14 13.09
CA SER A 168 4.90 0.82 14.38
C SER A 168 5.58 2.19 14.37
N GLN A 169 6.79 2.32 13.83
CA GLN A 169 7.48 3.60 13.78
C GLN A 169 6.75 4.68 12.98
N ILE A 170 6.16 4.32 11.83
CA ILE A 170 5.34 5.26 11.05
C ILE A 170 4.09 5.64 11.83
N ILE A 171 3.34 4.64 12.33
CA ILE A 171 2.08 4.86 13.04
C ILE A 171 2.33 5.72 14.28
N ASP A 172 3.33 5.38 15.10
CA ASP A 172 3.69 6.13 16.31
C ASP A 172 4.07 7.57 15.99
N LYS A 173 4.85 7.80 14.93
CA LYS A 173 5.20 9.16 14.50
C LYS A 173 3.96 9.98 14.16
N TYR A 174 2.99 9.40 13.47
CA TYR A 174 1.74 10.07 13.11
C TYR A 174 0.85 10.31 14.34
N CYS A 175 0.65 9.29 15.17
CA CYS A 175 -0.17 9.38 16.38
C CYS A 175 0.39 10.36 17.41
N GLN A 176 1.71 10.37 17.65
CA GLN A 176 2.36 11.31 18.57
C GLN A 176 2.21 12.77 18.13
N ASN A 177 2.03 13.01 16.83
CA ASN A 177 1.87 14.34 16.25
C ASN A 177 0.43 14.61 15.79
N LYS A 178 -0.55 13.85 16.29
CA LYS A 178 -1.97 13.96 15.93
C LYS A 178 -2.46 15.41 15.93
N ALA A 179 -2.32 16.11 17.05
CA ALA A 179 -2.77 17.49 17.17
C ALA A 179 -2.07 18.44 16.19
N GLN A 180 -0.80 18.21 15.87
CA GLN A 180 -0.09 19.04 14.89
C GLN A 180 -0.66 18.81 13.49
N ILE A 181 -0.91 17.55 13.13
CA ILE A 181 -1.50 17.15 11.84
C ILE A 181 -2.89 17.77 11.67
N GLU A 182 -3.75 17.64 12.68
CA GLU A 182 -5.12 18.19 12.66
C GLU A 182 -5.10 19.73 12.56
N ASN A 183 -4.15 20.40 13.22
CA ASN A 183 -4.00 21.85 13.13
C ASN A 183 -3.42 22.33 11.79
N LEU A 184 -2.94 21.45 10.89
CA LEU A 184 -2.54 21.87 9.53
C LEU A 184 -3.75 22.34 8.71
N GLU A 185 -4.96 22.02 9.15
CA GLU A 185 -6.20 22.54 8.57
C GLU A 185 -6.37 24.06 8.81
N ASP A 186 -5.66 24.64 9.79
CA ASP A 186 -5.69 26.06 10.10
C ASP A 186 -4.73 26.91 9.25
N LEU A 187 -3.95 26.27 8.35
CA LEU A 187 -3.05 26.98 7.45
C LEU A 187 -3.81 28.03 6.63
N ARG A 188 -3.25 29.25 6.54
CA ARG A 188 -3.92 30.37 5.85
C ARG A 188 -3.97 30.19 4.34
N GLU A 189 -2.95 29.55 3.77
CA GLU A 189 -2.84 29.37 2.32
C GLU A 189 -3.54 28.07 1.89
N THR A 190 -4.61 28.18 1.10
CA THR A 190 -5.37 27.05 0.53
C THR A 190 -4.47 26.00 -0.12
N ARG A 191 -3.47 26.48 -0.87
CA ARG A 191 -2.51 25.62 -1.56
C ARG A 191 -1.78 24.72 -0.56
N ASN A 192 -1.15 25.34 0.43
CA ASN A 192 -0.33 24.59 1.37
C ASN A 192 -1.19 23.66 2.23
N LYS A 193 -2.37 24.13 2.63
CA LYS A 193 -3.36 23.34 3.37
C LYS A 193 -3.70 22.05 2.65
N ILE A 194 -4.29 22.14 1.46
CA ILE A 194 -4.84 20.96 0.77
C ILE A 194 -3.76 20.02 0.28
N GLN A 195 -2.66 20.52 -0.28
CA GLN A 195 -1.59 19.66 -0.79
C GLN A 195 -0.88 18.90 0.33
N LEU A 196 -0.64 19.57 1.47
CA LEU A 196 -0.02 18.92 2.63
C LEU A 196 -0.96 17.87 3.23
N LEU A 197 -2.23 18.22 3.45
CA LEU A 197 -3.24 17.30 3.97
C LEU A 197 -3.40 16.10 3.05
N TYR A 198 -3.41 16.29 1.72
CA TYR A 198 -3.42 15.19 0.77
C TYR A 198 -2.23 14.24 1.00
N LEU A 199 -0.99 14.75 1.06
CA LEU A 199 0.19 13.91 1.21
C LEU A 199 0.22 13.14 2.54
N ILE A 200 -0.14 13.81 3.64
CA ILE A 200 -0.25 13.21 4.97
C ILE A 200 -1.37 12.15 4.98
N TYR A 201 -2.53 12.50 4.44
CA TYR A 201 -3.69 11.63 4.39
C TYR A 201 -3.41 10.36 3.57
N ARG A 202 -2.57 10.40 2.54
CA ARG A 202 -2.17 9.17 1.83
C ARG A 202 -1.48 8.15 2.73
N ILE A 203 -0.66 8.59 3.68
CA ILE A 203 0.00 7.68 4.63
C ILE A 203 -0.99 7.21 5.69
N ILE A 204 -1.85 8.10 6.19
CA ILE A 204 -2.98 7.74 7.08
C ILE A 204 -3.84 6.65 6.43
N HIS A 205 -4.22 6.86 5.17
CA HIS A 205 -5.02 5.94 4.38
C HIS A 205 -4.30 4.61 4.11
N PHE A 206 -3.00 4.64 3.85
CA PHE A 206 -2.19 3.43 3.67
C PHE A 206 -2.20 2.54 4.92
N PHE A 207 -2.19 3.12 6.12
CA PHE A 207 -2.19 2.38 7.38
C PHE A 207 -3.58 2.25 8.04
N HIS A 208 -4.64 2.71 7.36
CA HIS A 208 -6.01 2.68 7.85
C HIS A 208 -6.23 3.39 9.19
N LEU A 209 -5.57 4.54 9.36
CA LEU A 209 -5.59 5.33 10.60
C LEU A 209 -6.69 6.38 10.66
N GLU A 210 -7.63 6.41 9.71
CA GLU A 210 -8.57 7.52 9.53
C GLU A 210 -9.43 7.81 10.77
N ARG A 211 -9.75 6.80 11.58
CA ARG A 211 -10.53 6.97 12.81
C ARG A 211 -9.77 7.66 13.95
N ILE A 212 -8.44 7.71 13.86
CA ILE A 212 -7.59 8.33 14.87
C ILE A 212 -7.56 9.85 14.70
N PHE A 213 -7.76 10.34 13.48
CA PHE A 213 -7.64 11.75 13.12
C PHE A 213 -9.02 12.38 12.89
N ASP A 214 -9.15 13.64 13.28
CA ASP A 214 -10.29 14.48 12.95
C ASP A 214 -10.08 15.15 11.58
N PHE A 215 -11.06 15.01 10.69
CA PHE A 215 -11.09 15.59 9.35
C PHE A 215 -12.34 16.46 9.13
N GLU A 216 -13.05 16.84 10.19
CA GLU A 216 -14.27 17.64 10.07
C GLU A 216 -13.99 19.04 9.46
N HIS A 217 -12.86 19.68 9.79
CA HIS A 217 -12.60 21.02 9.22
C HIS A 217 -12.21 20.95 7.73
N ILE A 218 -11.49 19.92 7.29
CA ILE A 218 -11.25 19.74 5.85
C ILE A 218 -12.55 19.41 5.10
N GLU A 219 -13.49 18.69 5.71
CA GLU A 219 -14.83 18.49 5.14
C GLU A 219 -15.54 19.83 4.89
N ILE A 220 -15.63 20.67 5.93
CA ILE A 220 -16.26 21.99 5.84
C ILE A 220 -15.54 22.85 4.78
N TYR A 221 -14.20 22.87 4.80
CA TYR A 221 -13.40 23.65 3.87
C TYR A 221 -13.65 23.25 2.41
N LEU A 222 -13.65 21.95 2.10
CA LEU A 222 -13.84 21.47 0.73
C LEU A 222 -15.25 21.78 0.20
N GLN A 223 -16.26 21.80 1.08
CA GLN A 223 -17.64 22.15 0.74
C GLN A 223 -17.81 23.66 0.52
N ASP A 224 -17.34 24.49 1.45
CA ASP A 224 -17.62 25.93 1.48
C ASP A 224 -16.70 26.75 0.58
N HIS A 225 -15.52 26.21 0.23
CA HIS A 225 -14.48 26.94 -0.50
C HIS A 225 -14.07 26.27 -1.81
N ILE A 226 -15.03 25.63 -2.49
CA ILE A 226 -14.80 24.93 -3.76
C ILE A 226 -14.08 25.78 -4.82
N ASP A 227 -14.38 27.08 -4.91
CA ASP A 227 -13.72 27.98 -5.86
C ASP A 227 -12.24 28.23 -5.55
N GLU A 228 -11.81 28.05 -4.30
CA GLU A 228 -10.43 28.31 -3.89
C GLU A 228 -9.49 27.16 -4.27
N TRP A 229 -10.02 25.93 -4.28
CA TRP A 229 -9.23 24.72 -4.51
C TRP A 229 -9.44 24.09 -5.89
N LEU A 230 -10.54 24.40 -6.57
CA LEU A 230 -10.82 23.96 -7.94
C LEU A 230 -10.06 24.82 -8.97
N ARG A 231 -8.72 24.80 -8.87
CA ARG A 231 -7.78 25.53 -9.74
C ARG A 231 -6.51 24.72 -9.95
N THR A 232 -5.80 25.02 -11.03
CA THR A 232 -4.46 24.49 -11.28
C THR A 232 -3.40 25.36 -10.61
N ILE A 233 -2.22 24.79 -10.37
CA ILE A 233 -1.06 25.54 -9.87
C ILE A 233 0.14 25.40 -10.82
N PRO A 234 1.10 26.35 -10.81
CA PRO A 234 2.37 26.16 -11.51
C PRO A 234 3.18 25.01 -10.92
N LEU A 235 4.04 24.39 -11.75
CA LEU A 235 5.03 23.37 -11.34
C LEU A 235 4.42 22.08 -10.76
N VAL A 236 3.37 21.56 -11.39
CA VAL A 236 2.77 20.26 -11.05
C VAL A 236 3.79 19.14 -11.26
N SER A 237 3.98 18.31 -10.24
CA SER A 237 4.82 17.12 -10.29
C SER A 237 4.19 15.99 -9.47
N LEU A 238 4.76 14.79 -9.56
CA LEU A 238 4.28 13.66 -8.77
C LEU A 238 4.54 13.80 -7.26
N ARG A 239 5.40 14.75 -6.87
CA ARG A 239 5.66 15.17 -5.48
C ARG A 239 4.84 16.40 -5.07
N ASN A 240 4.51 17.24 -6.03
CA ASN A 240 3.73 18.46 -5.87
C ASN A 240 2.42 18.32 -6.69
N PRO A 241 1.46 17.52 -6.19
CA PRO A 241 0.22 17.19 -6.90
C PRO A 241 -0.65 18.42 -7.18
N ASP A 242 -1.44 18.40 -8.24
CA ASP A 242 -2.28 19.55 -8.56
C ASP A 242 -3.37 19.80 -7.48
N LEU A 243 -3.72 21.06 -7.26
CA LEU A 243 -4.56 21.48 -6.13
C LEU A 243 -5.99 20.93 -6.26
N TYR A 244 -6.58 21.02 -7.45
CA TYR A 244 -7.91 20.47 -7.70
C TYR A 244 -7.95 18.95 -7.47
N PHE A 245 -6.87 18.25 -7.85
CA PHE A 245 -6.76 16.81 -7.70
C PHE A 245 -6.70 16.41 -6.22
N CYS A 246 -5.93 17.14 -5.42
CA CYS A 246 -5.86 16.92 -3.97
C CYS A 246 -7.23 17.05 -3.32
N GLY A 247 -8.00 18.09 -3.67
CA GLY A 247 -9.36 18.30 -3.18
C GLY A 247 -10.32 17.17 -3.58
N ILE A 248 -10.29 16.74 -4.86
CA ILE A 248 -11.09 15.60 -5.34
C ILE A 248 -10.71 14.31 -4.62
N TYR A 249 -9.40 14.05 -4.45
CA TYR A 249 -8.91 12.85 -3.79
C TYR A 249 -9.36 12.78 -2.33
N LEU A 250 -9.18 13.87 -1.58
CA LEU A 250 -9.60 13.96 -0.18
C LEU A 250 -11.12 13.77 -0.08
N ALA A 251 -11.88 14.46 -0.93
CA ALA A 251 -13.33 14.33 -0.93
C ALA A 251 -13.81 12.91 -1.23
N TYR A 252 -13.17 12.23 -2.18
CA TYR A 252 -13.50 10.85 -2.54
C TYR A 252 -13.24 9.88 -1.37
N ASN A 253 -12.03 9.92 -0.79
CA ASN A 253 -11.61 8.94 0.20
C ASN A 253 -12.21 9.19 1.60
N LEU A 254 -12.50 10.45 1.96
CA LEU A 254 -13.18 10.81 3.20
C LEU A 254 -14.72 10.75 3.08
N GLY A 255 -15.26 10.49 1.88
CA GLY A 255 -16.71 10.43 1.66
C GLY A 255 -17.42 11.79 1.71
N ILE A 256 -16.68 12.88 1.51
CA ILE A 256 -17.18 14.26 1.58
C ILE A 256 -18.01 14.58 0.33
N LYS A 257 -19.20 15.15 0.55
CA LYS A 257 -20.10 15.57 -0.55
C LYS A 257 -19.64 16.90 -1.13
N ILE A 258 -19.14 16.88 -2.36
CA ILE A 258 -18.79 18.10 -3.14
C ILE A 258 -19.79 18.36 -4.27
N ASN A 259 -19.86 19.61 -4.76
CA ASN A 259 -20.69 19.97 -5.91
C ASN A 259 -20.15 19.33 -7.20
N LYS A 260 -20.67 18.15 -7.54
CA LYS A 260 -20.22 17.35 -8.69
C LYS A 260 -20.38 18.06 -10.03
N GLU A 261 -21.40 18.89 -10.20
CA GLU A 261 -21.62 19.61 -11.47
C GLU A 261 -20.53 20.64 -11.71
N LYS A 262 -20.18 21.40 -10.67
CA LYS A 262 -19.12 22.40 -10.73
C LYS A 262 -17.75 21.77 -11.01
N VAL A 263 -17.43 20.68 -10.30
CA VAL A 263 -16.19 19.92 -10.53
C VAL A 263 -16.15 19.38 -11.95
N LYS A 264 -17.25 18.79 -12.46
CA LYS A 264 -17.33 18.30 -13.85
C LYS A 264 -17.14 19.42 -14.87
N GLY A 265 -17.69 20.61 -14.62
CA GLY A 265 -17.50 21.79 -15.45
C GLY A 265 -16.01 22.14 -15.57
N PHE A 266 -15.33 22.29 -14.43
CA PHE A 266 -13.89 22.59 -14.39
C PHE A 266 -13.02 21.53 -15.07
N ILE A 267 -13.26 20.23 -14.80
CA ILE A 267 -12.53 19.15 -15.47
C ILE A 267 -12.75 19.20 -17.00
N SER A 268 -13.93 19.60 -17.47
CA SER A 268 -14.20 19.76 -18.90
C SER A 268 -13.43 20.94 -19.52
N GLU A 269 -13.21 22.01 -18.75
CA GLU A 269 -12.39 23.16 -19.17
C GLU A 269 -10.90 22.80 -19.22
N LEU A 270 -10.39 22.06 -18.23
CA LEU A 270 -8.99 21.59 -18.23
C LEU A 270 -8.64 20.77 -19.48
N TYR A 271 -9.59 19.97 -19.97
CA TYR A 271 -9.38 19.23 -21.21
C TYR A 271 -9.04 20.17 -22.38
N LEU A 272 -9.73 21.31 -22.50
CA LEU A 272 -9.49 22.29 -23.55
C LEU A 272 -8.12 22.95 -23.37
N GLU A 273 -7.79 23.36 -22.14
CA GLU A 273 -6.48 23.93 -21.80
C GLU A 273 -5.34 22.99 -22.21
N TYR A 274 -5.41 21.71 -21.85
CA TYR A 274 -4.36 20.75 -22.21
C TYR A 274 -4.21 20.55 -23.71
N THR A 275 -5.31 20.60 -24.48
CA THR A 275 -5.24 20.44 -25.94
C THR A 275 -4.82 21.71 -26.67
N ASP A 276 -5.00 22.89 -26.06
CA ASP A 276 -4.67 24.17 -26.67
C ASP A 276 -3.25 24.66 -26.28
N GLU A 277 -2.79 24.36 -25.06
CA GLU A 277 -1.49 24.81 -24.53
C GLU A 277 -0.31 23.94 -24.98
N TYR A 278 -0.52 22.63 -25.13
CA TYR A 278 0.56 21.68 -25.40
C TYR A 278 0.53 21.14 -26.83
N GLU A 279 1.70 21.02 -27.45
CA GLU A 279 1.85 20.36 -28.75
C GLU A 279 1.72 18.83 -28.59
N ALA A 280 2.25 18.29 -27.48
CA ALA A 280 2.15 16.89 -27.09
C ALA A 280 1.79 16.76 -25.61
N PRO A 281 0.48 16.79 -25.24
CA PRO A 281 0.05 16.87 -23.84
C PRO A 281 0.60 15.75 -22.96
N ILE A 282 0.63 14.51 -23.46
CA ILE A 282 1.20 13.36 -22.76
C ILE A 282 2.69 13.51 -22.45
N MET A 283 3.44 14.21 -23.31
CA MET A 283 4.88 14.41 -23.15
C MET A 283 5.19 15.65 -22.36
N GLU A 284 4.45 16.75 -22.53
CA GLU A 284 4.76 18.07 -21.95
C GLU A 284 4.03 18.32 -20.62
N GLY A 285 2.76 17.91 -20.53
CA GLY A 285 1.89 18.03 -19.36
C GLY A 285 1.70 16.71 -18.60
N THR A 286 2.64 15.77 -18.68
CA THR A 286 2.50 14.39 -18.16
C THR A 286 1.91 14.31 -16.75
N SER A 287 2.44 15.09 -15.79
CA SER A 287 1.99 15.05 -14.38
C SER A 287 0.55 15.57 -14.24
N SER A 288 0.23 16.69 -14.89
CA SER A 288 -1.11 17.26 -14.91
C SER A 288 -2.11 16.31 -15.57
N LEU A 289 -1.72 15.68 -16.68
CA LEU A 289 -2.53 14.69 -17.38
C LEU A 289 -2.76 13.43 -16.54
N TYR A 290 -1.77 13.00 -15.75
CA TYR A 290 -1.93 11.89 -14.81
C TYR A 290 -3.00 12.19 -13.75
N TYR A 291 -2.94 13.37 -13.13
CA TYR A 291 -3.93 13.81 -12.15
C TYR A 291 -5.31 14.02 -12.77
N PHE A 292 -5.36 14.56 -13.98
CA PHE A 292 -6.59 14.69 -14.75
C PHE A 292 -7.26 13.33 -15.00
N GLY A 293 -6.48 12.35 -15.47
CA GLY A 293 -6.96 10.97 -15.67
C GLY A 293 -7.45 10.34 -14.37
N LYS A 294 -6.73 10.51 -13.26
CA LYS A 294 -7.16 10.02 -11.95
C LYS A 294 -8.42 10.73 -11.41
N SER A 295 -8.58 12.03 -11.66
CA SER A 295 -9.80 12.75 -11.30
C SER A 295 -11.02 12.22 -12.06
N HIS A 296 -10.86 11.88 -13.34
CA HIS A 296 -11.91 11.21 -14.12
C HIS A 296 -12.34 9.88 -13.49
N GLU A 297 -11.38 9.08 -13.03
CA GLU A 297 -11.63 7.82 -12.32
C GLU A 297 -12.43 8.04 -11.02
N TYR A 298 -11.96 8.92 -10.12
CA TYR A 298 -12.64 9.19 -8.84
C TYR A 298 -14.05 9.79 -9.00
N LEU A 299 -14.27 10.55 -10.07
CA LEU A 299 -15.57 11.17 -10.36
C LEU A 299 -16.49 10.28 -11.21
N ASN A 300 -16.00 9.13 -11.65
CA ASN A 300 -16.66 8.24 -12.60
C ASN A 300 -17.13 8.98 -13.86
N ILE A 301 -16.21 9.72 -14.48
CA ILE A 301 -16.43 10.47 -15.73
C ILE A 301 -15.68 9.77 -16.85
N GLU A 302 -16.41 9.23 -17.83
CA GLU A 302 -15.80 8.60 -18.99
C GLU A 302 -15.26 9.64 -19.99
N LEU A 303 -14.03 9.42 -20.47
CA LEU A 303 -13.46 10.17 -21.59
C LEU A 303 -13.85 9.53 -22.91
N LYS A 304 -14.27 10.34 -23.89
CA LYS A 304 -14.54 9.85 -25.24
C LYS A 304 -13.24 9.48 -25.95
N GLU A 305 -13.28 8.49 -26.84
CA GLU A 305 -12.12 8.02 -27.59
C GLU A 305 -11.40 9.15 -28.35
N GLU A 306 -12.14 10.09 -28.93
CA GLU A 306 -11.58 11.26 -29.62
C GLU A 306 -10.81 12.19 -28.66
N GLN A 307 -11.29 12.36 -27.42
CA GLN A 307 -10.61 13.15 -26.40
C GLN A 307 -9.32 12.47 -25.97
N ILE A 308 -9.39 11.16 -25.72
CA ILE A 308 -8.22 10.33 -25.39
C ILE A 308 -7.15 10.46 -26.48
N LYS A 309 -7.53 10.32 -27.75
CA LYS A 309 -6.60 10.43 -28.90
C LYS A 309 -5.86 11.76 -28.94
N LYS A 310 -6.52 12.88 -28.61
CA LYS A 310 -5.87 14.20 -28.58
C LYS A 310 -4.90 14.33 -27.41
N LEU A 311 -5.30 13.90 -26.21
CA LEU A 311 -4.46 14.00 -25.01
C LEU A 311 -3.16 13.18 -25.12
N VAL A 312 -3.21 12.05 -25.84
CA VAL A 312 -2.09 11.12 -25.97
C VAL A 312 -1.27 11.31 -27.25
N GLN A 313 -1.61 12.31 -28.07
CA GLN A 313 -0.89 12.61 -29.30
C GLN A 313 0.51 13.15 -28.99
N ALA A 314 1.52 12.56 -29.62
CA ALA A 314 2.90 13.01 -29.51
C ALA A 314 3.73 12.63 -30.75
N ASP A 315 4.41 13.62 -31.33
CA ASP A 315 5.34 13.45 -32.44
C ASP A 315 6.55 12.59 -32.03
N SER A 316 7.12 11.86 -33.00
CA SER A 316 8.29 11.00 -32.77
C SER A 316 9.51 11.75 -32.20
N LYS A 317 9.64 13.06 -32.47
CA LYS A 317 10.69 13.92 -31.92
C LYS A 317 10.75 13.91 -30.39
N PHE A 318 9.61 13.74 -29.71
CA PHE A 318 9.53 13.71 -28.25
C PHE A 318 10.12 12.42 -27.65
N PHE A 319 10.24 11.35 -28.45
CA PHE A 319 10.76 10.05 -28.02
C PHE A 319 12.26 9.89 -28.31
N GLU A 320 12.90 10.92 -28.86
CA GLU A 320 14.34 10.91 -29.08
C GLU A 320 15.09 10.92 -27.74
N SER A 321 16.17 10.13 -27.65
CA SER A 321 16.92 9.95 -26.40
C SER A 321 17.42 11.27 -25.79
N HIS A 322 17.70 12.27 -26.61
CA HIS A 322 18.17 13.57 -26.14
C HIS A 322 17.09 14.39 -25.43
N ARG A 323 15.80 14.11 -25.64
CA ARG A 323 14.69 14.73 -24.89
C ARG A 323 14.31 13.88 -23.67
N LEU A 324 14.20 12.57 -23.86
CA LEU A 324 13.83 11.64 -22.78
C LEU A 324 14.82 11.69 -21.61
N LYS A 325 16.11 11.95 -21.86
CA LYS A 325 17.13 12.10 -20.81
C LYS A 325 16.81 13.23 -19.82
N ASP A 326 16.08 14.26 -20.25
CA ASP A 326 15.77 15.44 -19.45
C ASP A 326 14.53 15.20 -18.55
N PHE A 327 13.73 14.18 -18.85
CA PHE A 327 12.59 13.80 -18.03
C PHE A 327 13.02 13.04 -16.78
N GLU A 328 12.30 13.24 -15.69
CA GLU A 328 12.39 12.42 -14.50
C GLU A 328 11.97 10.97 -14.77
N THR A 329 12.57 10.01 -14.06
CA THR A 329 12.30 8.58 -14.24
C THR A 329 10.84 8.23 -13.96
N ALA A 330 10.27 8.82 -12.90
CA ALA A 330 8.87 8.64 -12.57
C ALA A 330 7.96 9.18 -13.69
N ARG A 331 8.28 10.33 -14.28
CA ARG A 331 7.56 10.87 -15.44
C ARG A 331 7.59 9.94 -16.64
N LEU A 332 8.76 9.38 -16.96
CA LEU A 332 8.92 8.41 -18.05
C LEU A 332 8.00 7.20 -17.86
N VAL A 333 7.97 6.65 -16.64
CA VAL A 333 7.04 5.56 -16.31
C VAL A 333 5.59 6.01 -16.40
N VAL A 334 5.26 7.19 -15.88
CA VAL A 334 3.87 7.69 -15.88
C VAL A 334 3.32 7.86 -17.29
N ILE A 335 4.14 8.21 -18.28
CA ILE A 335 3.74 8.19 -19.70
C ILE A 335 3.25 6.79 -20.09
N LEU A 336 4.04 5.75 -19.78
CA LEU A 336 3.68 4.35 -20.06
C LEU A 336 2.43 3.91 -19.29
N LYS A 337 2.31 4.36 -18.03
CA LYS A 337 1.14 4.10 -17.18
C LYS A 337 -0.13 4.73 -17.75
N ILE A 338 -0.09 5.98 -18.21
CA ILE A 338 -1.23 6.66 -18.83
C ILE A 338 -1.67 5.90 -20.09
N TYR A 339 -0.72 5.48 -20.96
CA TYR A 339 -1.06 4.66 -22.11
C TYR A 339 -1.74 3.34 -21.72
N LYS A 340 -1.31 2.69 -20.63
CA LYS A 340 -1.93 1.47 -20.13
C LYS A 340 -3.33 1.73 -19.58
N MET A 341 -3.48 2.72 -18.70
CA MET A 341 -4.76 3.13 -18.09
C MET A 341 -5.82 3.46 -19.15
N LEU A 342 -5.41 4.08 -20.27
CA LEU A 342 -6.29 4.45 -21.37
C LEU A 342 -6.48 3.33 -22.41
N GLY A 343 -5.92 2.13 -22.20
CA GLY A 343 -6.05 1.00 -23.12
C GLY A 343 -5.27 1.12 -24.44
N LEU A 344 -4.32 2.06 -24.50
CA LEU A 344 -3.57 2.40 -25.71
C LEU A 344 -2.15 1.82 -25.76
N TYR A 345 -1.65 1.22 -24.67
CA TYR A 345 -0.27 0.74 -24.58
C TYR A 345 0.17 -0.15 -25.75
N ASN A 346 -0.70 -1.07 -26.21
CA ASN A 346 -0.42 -1.96 -27.34
C ASN A 346 -0.66 -1.32 -28.72
N GLN A 347 -1.17 -0.10 -28.77
CA GLN A 347 -1.49 0.64 -30.01
C GLN A 347 -0.41 1.67 -30.36
N ILE A 348 0.42 2.03 -29.38
CA ILE A 348 1.57 2.92 -29.59
C ILE A 348 2.69 2.15 -30.28
N ASP A 349 3.39 2.84 -31.17
CA ASP A 349 4.58 2.34 -31.85
C ASP A 349 5.59 1.76 -30.84
N ARG A 350 6.01 0.51 -31.08
CA ARG A 350 6.91 -0.20 -30.17
C ARG A 350 8.25 0.52 -30.02
N ASP A 351 8.72 1.20 -31.06
CA ASP A 351 9.99 1.94 -31.02
C ASP A 351 9.92 3.12 -30.03
N LYS A 352 8.74 3.76 -29.91
CA LYS A 352 8.51 4.83 -28.92
C LYS A 352 8.54 4.28 -27.50
N ILE A 353 7.88 3.14 -27.28
CA ILE A 353 7.87 2.46 -25.98
C ILE A 353 9.29 2.02 -25.59
N GLN A 354 10.01 1.37 -26.50
CA GLN A 354 11.40 0.93 -26.28
C GLN A 354 12.34 2.09 -26.00
N SER A 355 12.12 3.27 -26.60
CA SER A 355 12.94 4.45 -26.34
C SER A 355 12.79 4.95 -24.90
N ILE A 356 11.57 4.86 -24.33
CA ILE A 356 11.32 5.18 -22.93
C ILE A 356 11.88 4.08 -22.01
N GLU A 357 11.62 2.81 -22.32
CA GLU A 357 12.14 1.65 -21.57
C GLU A 357 13.66 1.69 -21.46
N GLY A 358 14.36 1.88 -22.58
CA GLY A 358 15.82 1.96 -22.61
C GLY A 358 16.39 3.22 -21.94
N GLU A 359 15.57 4.24 -21.66
CA GLU A 359 15.99 5.37 -20.84
C GLU A 359 15.83 5.08 -19.34
N ILE A 360 14.75 4.39 -18.94
CA ILE A 360 14.53 3.92 -17.57
C ILE A 360 15.65 2.97 -17.16
N GLU A 361 15.97 1.97 -17.99
CA GLU A 361 17.01 0.96 -17.72
C GLU A 361 18.38 1.57 -17.37
N LYS A 362 18.77 2.66 -18.03
CA LYS A 362 20.06 3.34 -17.78
C LYS A 362 20.19 3.91 -16.36
N ARG A 363 19.05 4.12 -15.68
CA ARG A 363 18.93 4.79 -14.37
C ARG A 363 18.74 3.79 -13.22
N ILE A 364 18.60 2.51 -13.55
CA ILE A 364 18.58 1.41 -12.59
C ILE A 364 20.03 1.08 -12.23
N LYS A 365 20.35 1.12 -10.93
CA LYS A 365 21.65 0.74 -10.37
C LYS A 365 21.50 -0.46 -9.44
N GLU A 366 22.62 -1.04 -9.01
CA GLU A 366 22.67 -2.29 -8.23
C GLU A 366 21.82 -2.26 -6.95
N ASN A 367 21.70 -1.11 -6.29
CA ASN A 367 20.96 -0.99 -5.04
C ASN A 367 19.82 0.03 -5.07
N SER A 368 19.64 0.79 -6.15
CA SER A 368 18.74 1.95 -6.14
C SER A 368 18.43 2.46 -7.55
N ILE A 369 17.41 3.32 -7.65
CA ILE A 369 16.90 3.84 -8.91
C ILE A 369 16.97 5.38 -8.89
N GLN A 370 17.62 5.95 -9.90
CA GLN A 370 17.86 7.40 -9.98
C GLN A 370 16.65 8.14 -10.55
N GLN A 371 16.38 9.36 -10.08
CA GLN A 371 15.35 10.24 -10.66
C GLN A 371 15.77 10.79 -12.04
N HIS A 372 17.07 10.99 -12.27
CA HIS A 372 17.64 11.39 -13.56
C HIS A 372 18.94 10.61 -13.81
N ARG A 373 19.47 10.60 -15.04
CA ARG A 373 20.73 9.88 -15.38
C ARG A 373 21.88 10.16 -14.40
N ASP A 374 22.07 11.42 -14.06
CA ASP A 374 23.11 11.89 -13.13
C ASP A 374 22.52 12.43 -11.82
N GLY A 375 21.26 12.08 -11.54
CA GLY A 375 20.49 12.57 -10.41
C GLY A 375 20.60 11.71 -9.16
N LEU A 376 19.99 12.20 -8.08
CA LEU A 376 19.82 11.46 -6.84
C LEU A 376 18.87 10.28 -7.01
N PHE A 377 19.07 9.26 -6.18
CA PHE A 377 18.14 8.16 -6.02
C PHE A 377 16.87 8.65 -5.30
N SER A 378 15.68 8.24 -5.74
CA SER A 378 14.40 8.67 -5.16
C SER A 378 13.47 7.48 -4.92
N SER A 379 12.61 7.63 -3.90
CA SER A 379 11.64 6.58 -3.55
C SER A 379 10.52 6.55 -4.58
N GLU A 380 10.20 7.71 -5.14
CA GLU A 380 9.29 7.87 -6.26
C GLU A 380 9.77 7.11 -7.51
N ALA A 381 11.03 7.28 -7.95
CA ALA A 381 11.55 6.51 -9.08
C ALA A 381 11.56 5.01 -8.78
N THR A 382 11.89 4.63 -7.54
CA THR A 382 11.89 3.24 -7.11
C THR A 382 10.51 2.61 -7.24
N TYR A 383 9.48 3.28 -6.71
CA TYR A 383 8.09 2.84 -6.81
C TYR A 383 7.64 2.71 -8.26
N TYR A 384 7.83 3.75 -9.08
CA TYR A 384 7.33 3.75 -10.44
C TYR A 384 8.04 2.71 -11.31
N VAL A 385 9.35 2.51 -11.18
CA VAL A 385 10.03 1.44 -11.93
C VAL A 385 9.55 0.06 -11.50
N LEU A 386 9.42 -0.21 -10.19
CA LEU A 386 8.83 -1.46 -9.70
C LEU A 386 7.42 -1.67 -10.28
N PHE A 387 6.59 -0.64 -10.25
CA PHE A 387 5.22 -0.68 -10.76
C PHE A 387 5.18 -0.92 -12.29
N TYR A 388 6.08 -0.28 -13.04
CA TYR A 388 6.18 -0.50 -14.48
C TYR A 388 6.48 -1.97 -14.79
N HIS A 389 7.53 -2.53 -14.19
CA HIS A 389 7.89 -3.94 -14.40
C HIS A 389 6.77 -4.87 -13.93
N TYR A 390 5.99 -4.50 -12.91
CA TYR A 390 4.79 -5.23 -12.55
C TYR A 390 3.71 -5.19 -13.64
N MET A 391 3.37 -3.99 -14.13
CA MET A 391 2.36 -3.71 -15.15
C MET A 391 2.61 -4.44 -16.48
N VAL A 392 3.89 -4.67 -16.83
CA VAL A 392 4.29 -5.38 -18.06
C VAL A 392 4.76 -6.82 -17.84
N ASP A 393 4.57 -7.37 -16.63
CA ASP A 393 4.93 -8.75 -16.28
C ASP A 393 6.42 -9.09 -16.46
N LYS A 394 7.30 -8.16 -16.06
CA LYS A 394 8.77 -8.22 -16.21
C LYS A 394 9.51 -7.92 -14.91
N LEU A 395 8.91 -8.24 -13.75
CA LEU A 395 9.56 -8.01 -12.45
C LEU A 395 10.87 -8.79 -12.29
N ASP A 396 11.00 -9.93 -12.96
CA ASP A 396 12.20 -10.77 -12.98
C ASP A 396 13.45 -10.06 -13.52
N GLU A 397 13.28 -9.04 -14.36
CA GLU A 397 14.37 -8.18 -14.85
C GLU A 397 15.06 -7.42 -13.69
N LEU A 398 14.41 -7.26 -12.53
CA LEU A 398 14.93 -6.56 -11.36
C LEU A 398 15.60 -7.48 -10.32
N ARG A 399 15.87 -8.75 -10.64
CA ARG A 399 16.23 -9.81 -9.65
C ARG A 399 17.53 -9.58 -8.91
N ASP A 400 18.48 -8.99 -9.60
CA ASP A 400 19.83 -8.83 -9.11
C ASP A 400 19.99 -7.54 -8.31
N ILE A 401 18.98 -6.67 -8.34
CA ILE A 401 18.97 -5.39 -7.64
C ILE A 401 18.59 -5.60 -6.18
N VAL A 402 19.22 -4.89 -5.25
CA VAL A 402 18.90 -4.92 -3.82
C VAL A 402 18.21 -3.62 -3.43
N LEU A 403 16.87 -3.61 -3.45
CA LEU A 403 16.08 -2.39 -3.22
C LEU A 403 15.67 -2.20 -1.76
N LEU A 404 15.37 -3.30 -1.05
CA LEU A 404 14.78 -3.25 0.30
C LEU A 404 15.60 -2.44 1.30
N ASP A 405 16.93 -2.60 1.33
CA ASP A 405 17.83 -1.86 2.23
C ASP A 405 17.65 -0.34 2.10
N ASN A 406 17.70 0.16 0.86
CA ASN A 406 17.54 1.58 0.59
C ASN A 406 16.11 2.07 0.88
N ILE A 407 15.09 1.26 0.59
CA ILE A 407 13.69 1.63 0.90
C ILE A 407 13.52 1.78 2.42
N ILE A 408 13.95 0.78 3.21
CA ILE A 408 13.83 0.79 4.67
C ILE A 408 14.62 1.95 5.26
N SER A 409 15.90 2.09 4.90
CA SER A 409 16.78 3.16 5.41
C SER A 409 16.21 4.55 5.17
N ARG A 410 15.58 4.77 4.01
CA ARG A 410 14.93 6.06 3.70
C ARG A 410 13.71 6.33 4.55
N ILE A 411 12.87 5.32 4.79
CA ILE A 411 11.72 5.46 5.66
C ILE A 411 12.18 5.91 7.05
N TYR A 412 13.11 5.17 7.66
CA TYR A 412 13.68 5.50 8.97
C TYR A 412 14.23 6.92 9.04
N ARG A 413 15.15 7.26 8.12
CA ARG A 413 15.78 8.58 8.07
C ARG A 413 14.74 9.70 7.88
N ASN A 414 13.77 9.50 6.99
CA ASN A 414 12.83 10.54 6.66
C ASN A 414 11.77 10.72 7.77
N ILE A 415 11.36 9.65 8.46
CA ILE A 415 10.49 9.72 9.65
C ILE A 415 11.18 10.48 10.78
N GLU A 416 12.47 10.23 11.00
CA GLU A 416 13.26 10.91 12.02
C GLU A 416 13.29 12.43 11.75
N LEU A 417 13.54 12.82 10.50
CA LEU A 417 13.59 14.22 10.07
C LEU A 417 12.23 14.90 9.97
N MET A 418 11.13 14.14 9.95
CA MET A 418 9.80 14.69 9.73
C MET A 418 9.32 15.49 10.94
N VAL A 419 8.88 16.72 10.68
CA VAL A 419 8.24 17.61 11.66
C VAL A 419 6.94 18.09 11.03
N PHE A 420 5.82 17.89 11.73
CA PHE A 420 4.51 18.35 11.27
C PHE A 420 4.31 19.79 11.71
N SER A 421 4.38 20.71 10.74
CA SER A 421 4.14 22.14 10.91
C SER A 421 3.75 22.79 9.58
N GLU A 422 3.55 24.10 9.59
CA GLU A 422 3.38 24.88 8.35
C GLU A 422 4.56 24.76 7.37
N ASP A 423 5.75 24.42 7.88
CA ASP A 423 6.98 24.22 7.11
C ASP A 423 7.23 22.76 6.72
N THR A 424 6.22 21.88 6.85
CA THR A 424 6.39 20.46 6.51
C THR A 424 6.80 20.30 5.05
N SER A 425 7.94 19.64 4.81
CA SER A 425 8.46 19.41 3.46
C SER A 425 7.62 18.37 2.70
N TYR A 426 7.01 18.77 1.59
CA TYR A 426 6.29 17.85 0.69
C TYR A 426 7.17 16.76 0.12
N ASP A 427 8.41 17.08 -0.23
CA ASP A 427 9.38 16.11 -0.73
C ASP A 427 9.65 15.01 0.31
N LEU A 428 9.74 15.38 1.58
CA LEU A 428 9.97 14.43 2.67
C LEU A 428 8.79 13.46 2.85
N VAL A 429 7.56 14.00 2.91
CA VAL A 429 6.34 13.19 3.06
C VAL A 429 6.15 12.30 1.83
N SER A 430 6.38 12.84 0.63
CA SER A 430 6.33 12.11 -0.63
C SER A 430 7.33 10.94 -0.68
N GLU A 431 8.57 11.16 -0.22
CA GLU A 431 9.58 10.09 -0.18
C GLU A 431 9.20 8.95 0.79
N ILE A 432 8.61 9.27 1.96
CA ILE A 432 8.08 8.25 2.87
C ILE A 432 6.94 7.49 2.18
N PHE A 433 5.99 8.22 1.59
CA PHE A 433 4.82 7.63 0.94
C PHE A 433 5.22 6.65 -0.18
N TYR A 434 6.08 7.06 -1.11
CA TYR A 434 6.50 6.19 -2.22
C TYR A 434 7.38 5.02 -1.74
N SER A 435 8.08 5.16 -0.61
CA SER A 435 8.77 4.03 0.02
C SER A 435 7.77 2.99 0.54
N CYS A 436 6.71 3.42 1.23
CA CYS A 436 5.62 2.55 1.67
C CYS A 436 4.93 1.85 0.49
N GLU A 437 4.63 2.59 -0.59
CA GLU A 437 4.06 2.01 -1.80
C GLU A 437 5.00 0.97 -2.47
N SER A 438 6.31 1.21 -2.44
CA SER A 438 7.30 0.23 -2.92
C SER A 438 7.26 -1.04 -2.08
N LEU A 439 7.15 -0.92 -0.75
CA LEU A 439 6.98 -2.07 0.14
C LEU A 439 5.67 -2.80 -0.13
N LYS A 440 4.57 -2.09 -0.41
CA LYS A 440 3.30 -2.72 -0.81
C LYS A 440 3.49 -3.59 -2.06
N LEU A 441 4.14 -3.07 -3.10
CA LEU A 441 4.44 -3.89 -4.30
C LEU A 441 5.28 -5.12 -3.95
N LEU A 442 6.30 -4.97 -3.11
CA LEU A 442 7.18 -6.07 -2.71
C LEU A 442 6.53 -7.07 -1.74
N ASN A 443 5.33 -6.83 -1.23
CA ASN A 443 4.66 -7.76 -0.31
C ASN A 443 3.34 -8.33 -0.85
N CYS A 444 2.61 -7.54 -1.61
CA CYS A 444 1.28 -7.86 -2.09
C CYS A 444 1.28 -8.42 -3.52
N ILE A 445 2.43 -8.43 -4.20
CA ILE A 445 2.56 -9.10 -5.50
C ILE A 445 2.99 -10.54 -5.28
N GLU A 446 2.06 -11.46 -5.56
CA GLU A 446 2.23 -12.90 -5.45
C GLU A 446 3.01 -13.48 -6.64
N LYS A 447 4.29 -13.11 -6.73
CA LYS A 447 5.23 -13.71 -7.67
C LYS A 447 6.42 -14.27 -6.92
N LYS A 448 6.87 -15.47 -7.30
CA LYS A 448 8.06 -16.12 -6.71
C LYS A 448 9.26 -15.18 -6.64
N PHE A 449 9.46 -14.38 -7.67
CA PHE A 449 10.50 -13.35 -7.72
C PHE A 449 10.50 -12.43 -6.48
N VAL A 450 9.33 -11.92 -6.13
CA VAL A 450 9.15 -10.95 -5.04
C VAL A 450 9.48 -11.62 -3.70
N ILE A 451 9.02 -12.85 -3.54
CA ILE A 451 9.33 -13.70 -2.38
C ILE A 451 10.83 -13.99 -2.29
N ILE A 452 11.51 -14.29 -3.40
CA ILE A 452 12.96 -14.47 -3.44
C ILE A 452 13.67 -13.18 -2.99
N HIS A 453 13.22 -12.01 -3.46
CA HIS A 453 13.80 -10.72 -3.11
C HIS A 453 13.68 -10.44 -1.61
N LEU A 454 12.49 -10.66 -1.03
CA LEU A 454 12.25 -10.58 0.41
C LEU A 454 13.10 -11.58 1.18
N ALA A 455 13.10 -12.86 0.80
CA ALA A 455 13.84 -13.92 1.48
C ALA A 455 15.35 -13.66 1.49
N ARG A 456 15.90 -13.23 0.34
CA ARG A 456 17.32 -12.87 0.21
C ARG A 456 17.73 -11.77 1.17
N TYR A 457 16.83 -10.80 1.42
CA TYR A 457 17.13 -9.66 2.27
C TYR A 457 16.82 -9.91 3.76
N LEU A 458 15.64 -10.46 4.08
CA LEU A 458 15.13 -10.56 5.45
C LEU A 458 15.50 -11.86 6.16
N PHE A 459 15.67 -12.97 5.43
CA PHE A 459 15.80 -14.30 6.05
C PHE A 459 17.22 -14.87 6.00
N PRO A 460 17.56 -15.85 6.86
CA PRO A 460 18.82 -16.58 6.78
C PRO A 460 19.00 -17.29 5.43
N GLU A 461 20.25 -17.49 5.01
CA GLU A 461 20.60 -18.07 3.70
C GLU A 461 19.89 -19.41 3.43
N LYS A 462 19.72 -20.25 4.45
CA LYS A 462 19.02 -21.53 4.34
C LYS A 462 17.58 -21.38 3.84
N VAL A 463 16.86 -20.35 4.29
CA VAL A 463 15.48 -20.07 3.87
C VAL A 463 15.47 -19.56 2.44
N PHE A 464 16.34 -18.60 2.12
CA PHE A 464 16.49 -18.07 0.77
C PHE A 464 16.80 -19.19 -0.25
N GLN A 465 17.77 -20.07 0.05
CA GLN A 465 18.13 -21.19 -0.81
C GLN A 465 16.98 -22.18 -0.98
N LYS A 466 16.19 -22.47 0.07
CA LYS A 466 15.00 -23.33 -0.04
C LYS A 466 14.01 -22.76 -1.06
N ILE A 467 13.71 -21.46 -0.98
CA ILE A 467 12.74 -20.79 -1.86
C ILE A 467 13.29 -20.66 -3.29
N GLN A 468 14.56 -20.30 -3.43
CA GLN A 468 15.19 -20.11 -4.73
C GLN A 468 15.14 -21.39 -5.58
N ASN A 469 15.46 -22.52 -4.95
CA ASN A 469 15.55 -23.83 -5.62
C ASN A 469 14.19 -24.49 -5.88
N GLU A 470 13.10 -23.96 -5.34
CA GLU A 470 11.76 -24.52 -5.54
C GLU A 470 11.28 -24.28 -6.98
N GLU A 471 10.65 -25.24 -7.66
CA GLU A 471 10.16 -24.99 -9.02
C GLU A 471 8.93 -24.07 -9.02
N LYS A 472 8.03 -24.26 -8.05
CA LYS A 472 6.80 -23.50 -7.91
C LYS A 472 6.60 -23.05 -6.47
N PHE A 473 6.26 -21.79 -6.30
CA PHE A 473 5.86 -21.25 -5.00
C PHE A 473 4.35 -21.04 -5.05
N GLU A 474 3.61 -21.88 -4.33
CA GLU A 474 2.16 -21.74 -4.19
C GLU A 474 1.87 -20.80 -3.02
N PHE A 475 0.96 -19.87 -3.24
CA PHE A 475 0.48 -18.96 -2.22
C PHE A 475 -0.80 -19.57 -1.65
N ASP A 476 -0.81 -19.86 -0.36
CA ASP A 476 -2.03 -20.23 0.33
C ASP A 476 -2.93 -19.00 0.40
N THR A 477 -4.12 -19.05 -0.19
CA THR A 477 -5.06 -17.92 -0.23
C THR A 477 -6.14 -17.96 0.87
N GLY A 478 -6.11 -18.98 1.73
CA GLY A 478 -7.17 -19.24 2.71
C GLY A 478 -6.87 -18.74 4.11
N ASN A 479 -5.61 -18.81 4.55
CA ASN A 479 -5.26 -18.60 5.95
C ASN A 479 -4.81 -17.17 6.30
N PHE A 480 -4.53 -16.32 5.31
CA PHE A 480 -4.27 -14.88 5.49
C PHE A 480 -5.21 -14.05 4.64
N ARG A 481 -5.23 -12.72 4.83
CA ARG A 481 -5.88 -11.82 3.87
C ARG A 481 -4.92 -11.57 2.71
N HIS A 482 -5.38 -11.89 1.51
CA HIS A 482 -4.61 -11.72 0.29
C HIS A 482 -4.92 -10.37 -0.33
N LEU A 483 -4.14 -9.36 0.08
CA LEU A 483 -4.20 -8.06 -0.56
C LEU A 483 -3.43 -8.14 -1.88
N GLY A 484 -4.11 -7.79 -2.97
CA GLY A 484 -3.52 -7.66 -4.29
C GLY A 484 -3.20 -6.20 -4.63
N VAL A 485 -2.51 -6.00 -5.75
CA VAL A 485 -2.33 -4.67 -6.36
C VAL A 485 -2.82 -4.74 -7.79
N ASP A 486 -3.68 -3.82 -8.21
CA ASP A 486 -4.12 -3.78 -9.61
C ASP A 486 -2.94 -3.40 -10.54
N PRO A 487 -2.61 -4.20 -11.57
CA PRO A 487 -1.47 -3.96 -12.44
C PRO A 487 -1.65 -2.76 -13.38
N THR A 488 -2.85 -2.18 -13.46
CA THR A 488 -3.18 -1.01 -14.28
C THR A 488 -3.23 0.26 -13.43
N THR A 489 -3.96 0.24 -12.32
CA THR A 489 -4.20 1.43 -11.49
C THR A 489 -3.17 1.58 -10.37
N GLY A 490 -2.66 0.47 -9.84
CA GLY A 490 -1.82 0.41 -8.64
C GLY A 490 -2.59 0.45 -7.33
N GLU A 491 -3.91 0.35 -7.38
CA GLU A 491 -4.78 0.33 -6.20
C GLU A 491 -4.76 -1.03 -5.50
N THR A 492 -4.98 -1.01 -4.19
CA THR A 492 -5.06 -2.23 -3.39
C THR A 492 -6.36 -2.97 -3.71
N ILE A 493 -6.26 -4.26 -3.98
CA ILE A 493 -7.40 -5.15 -4.18
C ILE A 493 -7.61 -5.93 -2.88
N TYR A 494 -8.73 -5.68 -2.22
CA TYR A 494 -9.17 -6.35 -1.00
C TYR A 494 -10.06 -7.57 -1.26
#